data_AF-A0AAV3BNL9-F1
#
_entry.id   AF-A0AAV3BNL9-F1
#
_cell.length_a   1.000
_cell.length_b   1.000
_cell.length_c   1.000
_cell.angle_alpha   90.00
_cell.angle_beta   90.00
_cell.angle_gamma   90.00
#
_symmetry.space_group_name_H-M   'P 1'
#
loop_
_entity.id
_entity.type
_entity.pdbx_description
1 polymer ?
#
loop_
_entity_poly.entity_id
_entity_poly.type
_entity_poly.pdbx_seq_one_letter_code
_entity_poly.pdbx_strand_id
1 'polypeptide(L)'
;MSKEYLNINECPYCKSSEGYFFRSSYRGKYQERYNFNGEVDKEMGDIHDHAIYKQGKIAYCRNCGKKLFKVNNSSEFYNDIENKRLNTI
;
A
#
# COMPACT_ATOMS: atom_id res chain seq x y z
N MET A 1 18.78 2.33 -9.46
CA MET A 1 18.16 3.04 -8.31
C MET A 1 18.44 2.23 -7.06
N SER A 2 19.00 2.83 -6.01
CA SER A 2 19.40 2.15 -4.77
C SER A 2 18.17 1.65 -3.99
N LYS A 3 18.16 0.37 -3.58
CA LYS A 3 17.13 -0.22 -2.71
C LYS A 3 17.39 0.12 -1.24
N GLU A 4 17.45 1.42 -0.92
CA GLU A 4 17.82 1.94 0.41
C GLU A 4 16.94 1.39 1.55
N TYR A 5 15.69 1.05 1.22
CA TYR A 5 14.73 0.45 2.14
C TYR A 5 15.09 -0.97 2.62
N LEU A 6 16.01 -1.67 1.96
CA LEU A 6 16.47 -2.97 2.43
C LEU A 6 17.38 -2.84 3.66
N ASN A 7 18.05 -1.72 3.84
CA ASN A 7 19.05 -1.52 4.90
C ASN A 7 18.65 -0.45 5.93
N ILE A 8 17.44 0.10 5.84
CA ILE A 8 16.95 1.10 6.78
C ILE A 8 16.41 0.42 8.05
N ASN A 9 17.05 0.69 9.18
CA ASN A 9 16.63 0.19 10.50
C ASN A 9 16.04 1.30 11.40
N GLU A 10 16.37 2.56 11.10
CA GLU A 10 15.92 3.74 11.85
C GLU A 10 15.74 4.94 10.90
N CYS A 11 14.94 5.92 11.35
CA CYS A 11 14.78 7.18 10.64
C CYS A 11 16.08 8.01 10.74
N PRO A 12 16.69 8.45 9.62
CA PRO A 12 17.92 9.24 9.64
C PRO A 12 17.74 10.64 10.24
N TYR A 13 16.50 11.11 10.41
CA TYR A 13 16.22 12.47 10.90
C TYR A 13 15.87 12.53 12.38
N CYS A 14 15.12 11.56 12.91
CA CYS A 14 14.67 11.55 14.30
C CYS A 14 15.07 10.29 15.07
N LYS A 15 15.82 9.38 14.46
CA LYS A 15 16.31 8.13 15.06
C LYS A 15 15.24 7.17 15.56
N SER A 16 13.97 7.43 15.25
CA SER A 16 12.88 6.51 15.56
C SER A 16 12.97 5.22 14.73
N SER A 17 12.71 4.08 15.37
CA SER A 17 12.60 2.75 14.78
C SER A 17 11.15 2.33 14.50
N GLU A 18 10.16 3.23 14.64
CA GLU A 18 8.73 2.93 14.45
C GLU A 18 8.34 2.56 13.01
N GLY A 19 9.25 2.75 12.07
CA GLY A 19 9.10 2.43 10.65
C GLY A 19 8.56 3.59 9.81
N TYR A 20 7.94 3.22 8.69
CA TYR A 20 7.53 4.16 7.65
C TYR A 20 6.16 3.82 7.05
N PHE A 21 5.54 4.81 6.41
CA PHE A 21 4.26 4.66 5.71
C PHE A 21 4.31 5.28 4.31
N PHE A 22 3.39 4.82 3.45
CA PHE A 22 3.14 5.42 2.14
C PHE A 22 1.76 6.09 2.14
N ARG A 23 1.66 7.22 1.45
CA ARG A 23 0.37 7.85 1.16
C ARG A 23 -0.23 7.22 -0.09
N SER A 24 -0.83 6.05 0.08
CA SER A 24 -1.49 5.30 -0.98
C SER A 24 -2.93 5.78 -1.18
N SER A 25 -3.46 5.62 -2.39
CA SER A 25 -4.84 5.97 -2.72
C SER A 25 -5.62 4.77 -3.22
N TYR A 26 -6.91 4.74 -2.89
CA TYR A 26 -7.87 3.75 -3.37
C TYR A 26 -8.95 4.46 -4.18
N ARG A 27 -9.34 3.89 -5.32
CA ARG A 27 -10.49 4.35 -6.10
C ARG A 27 -11.24 3.14 -6.65
N GLY A 28 -12.51 2.99 -6.27
CA GLY A 28 -13.43 2.00 -6.83
C GLY A 28 -14.70 2.67 -7.33
N LYS A 29 -15.44 1.96 -8.19
CA LYS A 29 -16.84 2.26 -8.49
C LYS A 29 -17.62 0.97 -8.27
N TYR A 30 -18.75 1.09 -7.60
CA TYR A 30 -19.65 -0.01 -7.34
C TYR A 30 -21.06 0.43 -7.75
N GLN A 31 -21.83 -0.50 -8.32
CA GLN A 31 -23.19 -0.26 -8.75
C GLN A 31 -24.08 -1.28 -8.07
N GLU A 32 -25.04 -0.78 -7.29
CA GLU A 32 -26.08 -1.61 -6.73
C GLU A 32 -27.23 -1.68 -7.72
N ARG A 33 -27.69 -2.90 -8.02
CA ARG A 33 -28.81 -3.14 -8.93
C ARG A 33 -29.90 -3.90 -8.19
N TYR A 34 -31.09 -3.33 -8.22
CA TYR A 34 -32.28 -3.90 -7.61
C TYR A 34 -33.34 -4.10 -8.69
N ASN A 35 -34.02 -5.22 -8.62
CA ASN A 35 -35.20 -5.48 -9.43
C ASN A 35 -36.39 -4.65 -8.90
N PHE A 36 -37.41 -4.46 -9.75
CA PHE A 36 -38.62 -3.71 -9.35
C PHE A 36 -39.40 -4.36 -8.19
N ASN A 37 -39.19 -5.65 -7.94
CA ASN A 37 -39.75 -6.36 -6.78
C ASN A 37 -38.94 -6.12 -5.48
N GLY A 38 -37.87 -5.32 -5.53
CA GLY A 38 -37.00 -5.01 -4.39
C GLY A 38 -35.90 -6.05 -4.12
N GLU A 39 -35.81 -7.12 -4.92
CA GLU A 39 -34.75 -8.11 -4.79
C GLU A 39 -33.44 -7.64 -5.43
N VAL A 40 -32.32 -8.03 -4.83
CA VAL A 40 -30.97 -7.74 -5.34
C VAL A 40 -30.71 -8.54 -6.60
N ASP A 41 -30.14 -7.89 -7.61
CA ASP A 41 -29.69 -8.55 -8.83
C ASP A 41 -28.57 -9.56 -8.52
N LYS A 42 -28.68 -10.78 -9.05
CA LYS A 42 -27.74 -11.87 -8.75
C LYS A 42 -26.34 -11.64 -9.33
N GLU A 43 -26.19 -10.67 -10.22
CA GLU A 43 -24.90 -10.26 -10.80
C GLU A 43 -24.17 -9.19 -9.96
N MET A 44 -24.67 -8.84 -8.77
CA MET A 44 -24.02 -7.86 -7.91
C MET A 44 -22.73 -8.41 -7.30
N GLY A 45 -21.59 -7.95 -7.81
CA GLY A 45 -20.25 -8.27 -7.30
C GLY A 45 -19.91 -7.62 -5.96
N ASP A 46 -18.70 -7.80 -5.47
CA ASP A 46 -18.22 -7.16 -4.24
C ASP A 46 -17.89 -5.67 -4.50
N ILE A 47 -18.05 -4.82 -3.47
CA ILE A 47 -17.70 -3.39 -3.51
C ILE A 47 -16.23 -3.14 -3.92
N HIS A 48 -15.37 -4.14 -3.73
CA HIS A 48 -13.96 -4.10 -4.07
C HIS A 48 -13.60 -4.76 -5.42
N ASP A 49 -14.55 -5.32 -6.18
CA ASP A 49 -14.22 -6.03 -7.44
C ASP A 49 -13.59 -5.13 -8.51
N HIS A 50 -13.89 -3.83 -8.47
CA HIS A 50 -13.34 -2.83 -9.39
C HIS A 50 -12.46 -1.80 -8.67
N ALA A 51 -11.91 -2.22 -7.54
CA ALA A 51 -10.93 -1.51 -6.77
C ALA A 51 -9.63 -1.28 -7.55
N ILE A 52 -9.28 -0.02 -7.79
CA ILE A 52 -7.93 0.34 -8.23
C ILE A 52 -7.14 0.87 -7.03
N TYR A 53 -6.09 0.15 -6.67
CA TYR A 53 -5.13 0.54 -5.64
C TYR A 53 -3.90 1.18 -6.27
N LYS A 54 -3.47 2.32 -5.75
CA LYS A 54 -2.22 2.97 -6.15
C LYS A 54 -1.36 3.24 -4.94
N GLN A 55 -0.24 2.54 -4.83
CA GLN A 55 0.73 2.79 -3.78
C GLN A 55 1.38 4.17 -3.97
N GLY A 56 1.52 4.92 -2.88
CA GLY A 56 2.32 6.14 -2.87
C GLY A 56 3.78 5.84 -3.20
N LYS A 57 4.44 6.72 -3.96
CA LYS A 57 5.85 6.51 -4.36
C LYS A 57 6.86 6.92 -3.29
N ILE A 58 6.44 7.58 -2.21
CA ILE A 58 7.34 8.16 -1.20
C ILE A 58 7.01 7.54 0.15
N ALA A 59 8.04 7.00 0.79
CA ALA A 59 7.97 6.56 2.17
C ALA A 59 8.21 7.74 3.12
N TYR A 60 7.45 7.80 4.20
CA TYR A 60 7.54 8.83 5.22
C TYR A 60 7.75 8.16 6.58
N CYS A 61 8.59 8.76 7.44
CA CYS A 61 8.75 8.31 8.81
C CYS A 61 7.43 8.42 9.58
N ARG A 62 7.07 7.39 10.35
CA ARG A 62 5.84 7.41 11.17
C ARG A 62 5.90 8.43 12.31
N ASN A 63 7.07 8.63 12.91
CA ASN A 63 7.23 9.57 14.04
C ASN A 63 7.30 11.04 13.58
N CYS A 64 8.22 11.39 12.67
CA CYS A 64 8.46 12.80 12.31
C CYS A 64 7.86 13.23 10.96
N GLY A 65 7.24 12.31 10.21
CA GLY A 65 6.63 12.62 8.92
C GLY A 65 7.59 13.01 7.79
N LYS A 66 8.91 12.98 8.01
CA LYS A 66 9.90 13.31 6.96
C LYS A 66 9.99 12.21 5.90
N LYS A 67 10.26 12.63 4.66
CA LYS A 67 10.47 11.73 3.51
C LYS A 67 11.73 10.90 3.72
N LEU A 68 11.67 9.60 3.47
CA LEU A 68 12.79 8.69 3.65
C LEU A 68 13.40 8.29 2.31
N PHE A 69 12.63 7.60 1.48
CA PHE A 69 13.07 7.09 0.19
C PHE A 69 11.88 7.02 -0.79
N LYS A 70 12.20 6.84 -2.07
CA LYS A 70 11.23 6.73 -3.15
C LYS A 70 11.17 5.29 -3.69
N VAL A 71 9.96 4.78 -3.86
CA VAL A 71 9.65 3.51 -4.51
C VAL A 71 9.05 3.80 -5.88
N ASN A 72 9.67 3.31 -6.93
CA ASN A 72 9.20 3.50 -8.31
C ASN A 72 8.26 2.39 -8.77
N ASN A 73 8.47 1.16 -8.29
CA ASN A 73 7.67 -0.02 -8.61
C ASN A 73 7.18 -0.65 -7.31
N SER A 74 5.86 -0.67 -7.12
CA SER A 74 5.20 -1.21 -5.93
C SER A 74 5.38 -2.72 -5.82
N SER A 75 5.20 -3.45 -6.92
CA SER A 75 5.27 -4.91 -6.92
C SER A 75 6.66 -5.41 -6.57
N GLU A 76 7.69 -4.76 -7.14
CA GLU A 76 9.09 -5.07 -6.79
C GLU A 76 9.36 -4.82 -5.30
N PHE A 77 8.88 -3.69 -4.77
CA PHE A 77 9.02 -3.37 -3.35
C PHE A 77 8.37 -4.42 -2.44
N TYR A 78 7.15 -4.88 -2.75
CA TYR A 78 6.49 -5.90 -1.94
C TYR A 78 7.27 -7.21 -1.94
N ASN A 79 7.71 -7.67 -3.12
CA ASN A 79 8.52 -8.88 -3.24
C ASN A 79 9.84 -8.77 -2.46
N ASP A 80 10.52 -7.62 -2.53
CA ASP A 80 11.77 -7.40 -1.80
C ASP A 80 11.56 -7.46 -0.27
N ILE A 81 10.48 -6.86 0.23
CA ILE A 81 10.15 -6.87 1.66
C ILE A 81 9.75 -8.27 2.13
N GLU A 82 8.98 -9.01 1.35
CA GLU A 82 8.58 -10.39 1.65
C GLU A 82 9.80 -11.33 1.68
N ASN A 83 10.65 -11.26 0.67
CA ASN A 83 11.90 -12.03 0.62
C ASN A 83 12.82 -11.70 1.80
N LYS A 84 12.95 -10.42 2.17
CA LYS A 84 13.73 -10.02 3.35
C LYS A 84 13.18 -10.69 4.62
N ARG A 85 11.86 -10.72 4.80
CA ARG A 85 11.22 -11.37 5.96
C ARG A 85 11.51 -12.87 6.00
N LEU A 86 11.41 -13.55 4.86
CA LEU A 86 11.65 -15.00 4.76
C LEU A 86 13.13 -15.37 5.03
N ASN A 87 14.08 -14.54 4.61
CA ASN A 87 15.51 -14.78 4.78
C ASN A 87 16.06 -14.37 6.16
N THR A 88 15.22 -13.86 7.06
CA THR A 88 15.61 -13.53 8.45
C THR A 88 15.24 -14.66 9.43
N ILE A 89 14.70 -15.77 8.93
CA ILE A 89 14.39 -17.02 9.66
C ILE A 89 15.52 -18.03 9.41
#